data_AF-A0A1T3I118-F1
#
_entry.id   AF-A0A1T3I118-F1
#
_cell.length_a   1.000
_cell.length_b   1.000
_cell.length_c   1.000
_cell.angle_alpha   90.00
_cell.angle_beta   90.00
_cell.angle_gamma   90.00
#
_symmetry.space_group_name_H-M   'P 1'
#
loop_
_entity.id
_entity.type
_entity.pdbx_description
1 polymer ?
#
loop_
_entity_poly.entity_id
_entity_poly.type
_entity_poly.pdbx_seq_one_letter_code
_entity_poly.pdbx_strand_id
1 'polypeptide(L)'
;MINISLQRPIILGKLTFKNHIMKYLYSILAIFCLSLTLFGQKQTTLKTETKEIESGKITKKYVDGKLDSFTVDMFAVNYGNTLLFSKTDHLISIKDAQNPDAVITIYLKNKKYTTELNMKNKQLMYIEYIDLDLNNLPPNSIISAQYAHRKTESFISKNNIEDGRGLDKVFKLFWRMDKKANLTNIDAIFNALADDFSQEDALLKIYYGKYAEKHEPLPVVYLNTDNAGKIKKGIMWTETKSQNGKYSIYSNGKVIKSGDQSLEGFQKVFIDYMEKM
;
A
#
# COMPACT_ATOMS: atom_id res chain seq x y z
N MET A 1 67.73 -89.43 -16.86
CA MET A 1 67.70 -88.60 -15.64
C MET A 1 67.39 -87.17 -16.07
N ILE A 2 66.22 -86.65 -15.69
CA ILE A 2 65.89 -85.27 -15.23
C ILE A 2 66.82 -84.15 -15.79
N ASN A 3 66.39 -83.07 -16.46
CA ASN A 3 65.28 -82.15 -16.15
C ASN A 3 64.94 -81.24 -17.36
N ILE A 4 63.70 -80.77 -17.40
CA ILE A 4 63.12 -79.79 -18.34
C ILE A 4 63.38 -78.36 -17.82
N SER A 5 63.60 -77.38 -18.71
CA SER A 5 63.22 -75.97 -18.49
C SER A 5 63.22 -75.22 -19.83
N LEU A 6 62.13 -75.26 -20.61
CA LEU A 6 61.02 -74.27 -20.67
C LEU A 6 61.45 -72.81 -20.89
N GLN A 7 61.45 -72.43 -22.17
CA GLN A 7 61.20 -71.05 -22.62
C GLN A 7 59.88 -70.53 -22.04
N ARG A 8 59.83 -69.24 -21.68
CA ARG A 8 58.56 -68.49 -21.61
C ARG A 8 58.65 -67.14 -22.32
N PRO A 9 57.55 -66.70 -22.95
CA PRO A 9 57.54 -65.55 -23.85
C PRO A 9 57.10 -64.26 -23.15
N ILE A 10 57.36 -63.18 -23.88
CA ILE A 10 56.95 -61.79 -23.73
C ILE A 10 55.42 -61.70 -23.49
N ILE A 11 55.01 -60.92 -22.49
CA ILE A 11 53.65 -60.34 -22.41
C ILE A 11 53.80 -58.85 -22.13
N LEU A 12 53.82 -58.07 -23.20
CA LEU A 12 53.47 -56.65 -23.17
C LEU A 12 51.94 -56.55 -23.26
N GLY A 13 51.33 -55.74 -22.39
CA GLY A 13 49.95 -55.27 -22.59
C GLY A 13 48.96 -55.70 -21.51
N LYS A 14 48.93 -54.96 -20.38
CA LYS A 14 47.74 -54.94 -19.51
C LYS A 14 47.59 -53.76 -18.55
N LEU A 15 48.34 -52.65 -18.70
CA LEU A 15 48.29 -51.54 -17.74
C LEU A 15 47.75 -50.19 -18.23
N THR A 16 47.35 -50.04 -19.50
CA THR A 16 46.91 -48.74 -20.05
C THR A 16 45.39 -48.57 -20.20
N PHE A 17 44.61 -49.65 -20.13
CA PHE A 17 43.16 -49.60 -20.43
C PHE A 17 42.29 -49.09 -19.26
N LYS A 18 42.75 -49.26 -18.01
CA LYS A 18 41.95 -48.96 -16.80
C LYS A 18 41.84 -47.45 -16.51
N ASN A 19 42.84 -46.66 -16.88
CA ASN A 19 42.87 -45.21 -16.62
C ASN A 19 42.05 -44.38 -17.61
N HIS A 20 41.86 -44.84 -18.85
CA HIS A 20 41.02 -44.15 -19.81
C HIS A 20 39.53 -44.31 -19.48
N ILE A 21 39.07 -45.52 -19.14
CA ILE A 21 37.68 -45.79 -18.78
C ILE A 21 37.25 -44.99 -17.55
N MET A 22 38.10 -44.89 -16.52
CA MET A 22 37.82 -44.05 -15.35
C MET A 22 37.68 -42.57 -15.72
N LYS A 23 38.58 -42.02 -16.55
CA LYS A 23 38.50 -40.61 -16.98
C LYS A 23 37.18 -40.32 -17.72
N TYR A 24 36.73 -41.20 -18.61
CA TYR A 24 35.45 -41.03 -19.29
C TYR A 24 34.25 -41.15 -18.33
N LEU A 25 34.33 -42.02 -17.32
CA LEU A 25 33.29 -42.15 -16.31
C LEU A 25 33.14 -40.88 -15.44
N TYR A 26 34.26 -40.27 -15.04
CA TYR A 26 34.24 -38.98 -14.32
C TYR A 26 33.72 -37.84 -15.20
N SER A 27 34.06 -37.82 -16.49
CA SER A 27 33.52 -36.83 -17.43
C SER A 27 32.02 -36.99 -17.64
N ILE A 28 31.52 -38.22 -17.78
CA ILE A 28 30.08 -38.50 -17.94
C ILE A 28 29.31 -38.13 -16.66
N LEU A 29 29.86 -38.45 -15.47
CA LEU A 29 29.27 -38.08 -14.19
C LEU A 29 29.25 -36.56 -13.99
N ALA A 30 30.31 -35.85 -14.38
CA ALA A 30 30.37 -34.39 -14.32
C ALA A 30 29.34 -33.73 -15.26
N ILE A 31 29.16 -34.25 -16.47
CA ILE A 31 28.14 -33.80 -17.42
C ILE A 31 26.72 -34.05 -16.86
N PHE A 32 26.51 -35.18 -16.18
CA PHE A 32 25.23 -35.51 -15.53
C PHE A 32 24.94 -34.65 -14.30
N CYS A 33 25.96 -34.26 -13.52
CA CYS A 33 25.79 -33.32 -12.41
C CYS A 33 25.53 -31.88 -12.88
N LEU A 34 26.16 -31.45 -13.99
CA LEU A 34 25.93 -30.13 -14.59
C LEU A 34 24.52 -30.03 -15.20
N SER A 35 23.99 -31.10 -15.79
CA SER A 35 22.61 -31.09 -16.32
C SER A 35 21.56 -30.98 -15.22
N LEU A 36 21.79 -31.55 -14.02
CA LEU A 36 20.89 -31.39 -12.87
C LEU A 36 20.82 -29.95 -12.33
N THR A 37 21.86 -29.13 -12.55
CA THR A 37 21.85 -27.71 -12.14
C THR A 37 21.15 -26.78 -13.13
N LEU A 38 20.99 -27.18 -14.39
CA LEU A 38 20.31 -26.39 -15.43
C LEU A 38 18.78 -26.51 -15.37
N PHE A 39 18.23 -27.58 -14.79
CA PHE A 39 16.79 -27.76 -14.59
C PHE A 39 16.23 -27.10 -13.32
N GLY A 40 17.09 -26.41 -12.55
CA GLY A 40 16.70 -25.65 -11.36
C GLY A 40 16.46 -24.15 -11.61
N GLN A 41 16.51 -23.67 -12.86
CA GLN A 41 16.08 -22.29 -13.14
C GLN A 41 14.57 -22.20 -12.95
N LYS A 42 14.16 -21.67 -11.79
CA LYS A 42 12.78 -21.27 -11.51
C LYS A 42 12.35 -20.30 -12.61
N GLN A 43 11.63 -20.81 -13.61
CA GLN A 43 11.17 -20.00 -14.73
C GLN A 43 10.21 -18.97 -14.15
N THR A 44 10.64 -17.71 -14.09
CA THR A 44 9.82 -16.63 -13.56
C THR A 44 8.61 -16.47 -14.46
N THR A 45 7.44 -16.87 -13.99
CA THR A 45 6.20 -16.73 -14.76
C THR A 45 5.76 -15.28 -14.69
N LEU A 46 6.01 -14.55 -15.78
CA LEU A 46 5.50 -13.19 -15.96
C LEU A 46 4.10 -13.25 -16.58
N LYS A 47 3.12 -12.63 -15.92
CA LYS A 47 1.76 -12.49 -16.44
C LYS A 47 1.32 -11.03 -16.33
N THR A 48 0.69 -10.52 -17.37
CA THR A 48 0.07 -9.19 -17.38
C THR A 48 -1.42 -9.34 -17.65
N GLU A 49 -2.24 -8.60 -16.90
CA GLU A 49 -3.69 -8.53 -17.07
C GLU A 49 -4.11 -7.08 -17.24
N THR A 50 -4.94 -6.79 -18.24
CA THR A 50 -5.47 -5.43 -18.48
C THR A 50 -6.99 -5.48 -18.44
N LYS A 51 -7.59 -4.50 -17.76
CA LYS A 51 -9.04 -4.31 -17.68
C LYS A 51 -9.39 -2.85 -17.92
N GLU A 52 -10.29 -2.61 -18.86
CA GLU A 52 -10.90 -1.29 -19.06
C GLU A 52 -11.84 -0.95 -17.90
N ILE A 53 -11.89 0.33 -17.53
CA ILE A 53 -12.78 0.90 -16.53
C ILE A 53 -13.33 2.23 -17.05
N GLU A 54 -14.32 2.82 -16.40
CA GLU A 54 -14.83 4.11 -16.81
C GLU A 54 -13.73 5.18 -16.71
N SER A 55 -13.53 5.89 -17.82
CA SER A 55 -12.48 6.93 -17.95
C SER A 55 -11.04 6.42 -17.82
N GLY A 56 -10.76 5.13 -18.07
CA GLY A 56 -9.40 4.62 -17.95
C GLY A 56 -9.24 3.11 -18.14
N LYS A 57 -8.09 2.60 -17.72
CA LYS A 57 -7.82 1.16 -17.60
C LYS A 57 -6.81 0.87 -16.51
N ILE A 58 -6.86 -0.33 -15.97
CA ILE A 58 -5.84 -0.86 -15.07
C ILE A 58 -5.04 -1.97 -15.77
N THR A 59 -3.72 -1.95 -15.60
CA THR A 59 -2.83 -3.04 -16.02
C THR A 59 -2.08 -3.58 -14.81
N LYS A 60 -2.32 -4.85 -14.47
CA LYS A 60 -1.70 -5.58 -13.36
C LYS A 60 -0.57 -6.46 -13.90
N LYS A 61 0.59 -6.42 -13.25
CA LYS A 61 1.75 -7.25 -13.57
C LYS A 61 2.01 -8.22 -12.42
N TYR A 62 2.11 -9.50 -12.75
CA TYR A 62 2.37 -10.58 -11.80
C TYR A 62 3.71 -11.25 -12.08
N VAL A 63 4.44 -11.55 -11.00
CA VAL A 63 5.70 -12.27 -11.00
C VAL A 63 5.55 -13.45 -10.04
N ASP A 64 5.78 -14.68 -10.53
CA ASP A 64 5.58 -15.91 -9.76
C ASP A 64 4.17 -16.01 -9.13
N GLY A 65 3.15 -15.54 -9.87
CA GLY A 65 1.75 -15.55 -9.43
C GLY A 65 1.39 -14.48 -8.38
N LYS A 66 2.33 -13.65 -7.95
CA LYS A 66 2.08 -12.54 -7.01
C LYS A 66 2.01 -11.21 -7.74
N LEU A 67 1.13 -10.31 -7.31
CA LEU A 67 1.05 -8.96 -7.85
C LEU A 67 2.33 -8.19 -7.50
N ASP A 68 3.06 -7.78 -8.54
CA ASP A 68 4.35 -7.09 -8.48
C ASP A 68 4.16 -5.57 -8.59
N SER A 69 3.40 -5.15 -9.59
CA SER A 69 3.06 -3.74 -9.85
C SER A 69 1.72 -3.61 -10.56
N PHE A 70 1.13 -2.43 -10.55
CA PHE A 70 0.04 -2.11 -11.46
C PHE A 70 0.08 -0.64 -11.89
N THR A 71 -0.50 -0.36 -13.05
CA THR A 71 -0.68 1.01 -13.55
C THR A 71 -2.15 1.29 -13.75
N VAL A 72 -2.53 2.54 -13.57
CA VAL A 72 -3.87 3.03 -13.86
C VAL A 72 -3.75 4.17 -14.84
N ASP A 73 -4.18 3.92 -16.08
CA ASP A 73 -4.23 4.94 -17.11
C ASP A 73 -5.58 5.64 -17.04
N MET A 74 -5.55 6.98 -17.10
CA MET A 74 -6.72 7.83 -17.05
C MET A 74 -6.90 8.51 -18.40
N PHE A 75 -8.09 8.40 -18.98
CA PHE A 75 -8.44 9.02 -20.25
C PHE A 75 -9.53 10.07 -20.03
N ALA A 76 -9.25 11.30 -20.47
CA ALA A 76 -10.24 12.35 -20.64
C ALA A 76 -10.02 13.03 -22.00
N VAL A 77 -11.06 13.69 -22.52
CA VAL A 77 -11.13 14.22 -23.90
C VAL A 77 -9.86 14.94 -24.37
N ASN A 78 -9.14 15.64 -23.48
CA ASN A 78 -7.87 16.33 -23.78
C ASN A 78 -6.76 16.06 -22.75
N TYR A 79 -6.83 14.96 -22.00
CA TYR A 79 -5.89 14.67 -20.91
C TYR A 79 -5.67 13.17 -20.74
N GLY A 80 -4.41 12.75 -20.79
CA GLY A 80 -3.99 11.39 -20.45
C GLY A 80 -2.98 11.43 -19.30
N ASN A 81 -3.18 10.61 -18.28
CA ASN A 81 -2.20 10.42 -17.21
C ASN A 81 -2.12 8.96 -16.80
N THR A 82 -0.99 8.57 -16.21
CA THR A 82 -0.78 7.24 -15.67
C THR A 82 -0.35 7.35 -14.22
N LEU A 83 -1.03 6.61 -13.36
CA LEU A 83 -0.61 6.36 -11.99
C LEU A 83 0.19 5.06 -11.96
N LEU A 84 1.37 5.09 -11.34
CA LEU A 84 2.25 3.93 -11.23
C LEU A 84 2.28 3.45 -9.78
N PHE A 85 1.83 2.22 -9.55
CA PHE A 85 1.81 1.58 -8.25
C PHE A 85 2.88 0.48 -8.20
N SER A 86 3.74 0.57 -7.21
CA SER A 86 4.81 -0.40 -6.94
C SER A 86 4.91 -0.64 -5.44
N LYS A 87 5.49 -1.77 -5.04
CA LYS A 87 5.71 -2.08 -3.63
C LYS A 87 7.07 -2.70 -3.38
N THR A 88 7.49 -2.59 -2.13
CA THR A 88 8.51 -3.44 -1.50
C THR A 88 7.85 -4.18 -0.33
N ASP A 89 8.62 -4.93 0.44
CA ASP A 89 8.11 -5.64 1.63
C ASP A 89 7.53 -4.71 2.71
N HIS A 90 7.88 -3.42 2.70
CA HIS A 90 7.57 -2.49 3.78
C HIS A 90 6.77 -1.26 3.37
N LEU A 91 6.67 -0.96 2.07
CA LEU A 91 5.96 0.21 1.58
C LEU A 91 5.37 -0.01 0.19
N ILE A 92 4.34 0.78 -0.11
CA ILE A 92 3.76 0.97 -1.44
C ILE A 92 4.10 2.39 -1.87
N SER A 93 4.58 2.55 -3.10
CA SER A 93 4.82 3.84 -3.73
C SER A 93 3.83 4.03 -4.88
N ILE A 94 3.21 5.20 -4.91
CA ILE A 94 2.33 5.65 -5.97
C ILE A 94 2.92 6.91 -6.58
N LYS A 95 3.15 6.90 -7.89
CA LYS A 95 3.70 8.03 -8.65
C LYS A 95 2.71 8.48 -9.70
N ASP A 96 2.61 9.79 -9.87
CA ASP A 96 1.90 10.42 -10.98
C ASP A 96 2.88 10.65 -12.13
N ALA A 97 2.62 10.09 -13.31
CA ALA A 97 3.53 10.21 -14.46
C ALA A 97 3.72 11.68 -14.91
N GLN A 98 2.72 12.54 -14.71
CA GLN A 98 2.83 13.97 -15.04
C GLN A 98 3.49 14.79 -13.94
N ASN A 99 3.48 14.30 -12.69
CA ASN A 99 4.13 14.94 -11.56
C ASN A 99 5.10 13.97 -10.87
N PRO A 100 6.21 13.57 -11.54
CA PRO A 100 7.08 12.50 -11.05
C PRO A 100 7.78 12.84 -9.73
N ASP A 101 7.91 14.12 -9.40
CA ASP A 101 8.45 14.60 -8.13
C ASP A 101 7.49 14.39 -6.95
N ALA A 102 6.20 14.16 -7.22
CA ALA A 102 5.16 13.93 -6.23
C ALA A 102 4.96 12.42 -6.04
N VAL A 103 5.24 11.95 -4.82
CA VAL A 103 5.18 10.53 -4.46
C VAL A 103 4.29 10.34 -3.26
N ILE A 104 3.26 9.52 -3.41
CA ILE A 104 2.46 9.04 -2.27
C ILE A 104 3.11 7.73 -1.80
N THR A 105 3.43 7.66 -0.51
CA THR A 105 3.98 6.45 0.11
C THR A 105 3.03 5.93 1.17
N ILE A 106 2.71 4.65 1.13
CA ILE A 106 1.90 3.96 2.14
C ILE A 106 2.78 2.94 2.85
N TYR A 107 2.74 2.92 4.18
CA TYR A 107 3.45 1.95 5.00
C TYR A 107 2.69 1.68 6.30
N LEU A 108 3.21 0.76 7.11
CA LEU A 108 2.64 0.43 8.42
C LEU A 108 3.54 0.93 9.55
N LYS A 109 3.04 1.86 10.35
CA LYS A 109 3.69 2.33 11.58
C LYS A 109 2.95 1.73 12.76
N ASN A 110 3.63 0.96 13.61
CA ASN A 110 2.99 0.23 14.72
C ASN A 110 1.76 -0.61 14.28
N LYS A 111 1.85 -1.26 13.10
CA LYS A 111 0.77 -2.01 12.44
C LYS A 111 -0.45 -1.17 12.03
N LYS A 112 -0.35 0.16 12.01
CA LYS A 112 -1.39 1.08 11.54
C LYS A 112 -1.04 1.65 10.17
N TYR A 113 -2.07 1.77 9.33
CA TYR A 113 -1.95 2.39 8.02
C TYR A 113 -1.44 3.82 8.16
N THR A 114 -0.36 4.12 7.45
CA THR A 114 0.22 5.46 7.35
C THR A 114 0.41 5.80 5.89
N THR A 115 0.05 7.02 5.50
CA THR A 115 0.29 7.52 4.14
C THR A 115 0.87 8.92 4.18
N GLU A 116 1.79 9.19 3.26
CA GLU A 116 2.46 10.47 3.14
C GLU A 116 2.48 10.91 1.69
N LEU A 117 2.34 12.21 1.47
CA LEU A 117 2.64 12.83 0.19
C LEU A 117 3.94 13.61 0.32
N ASN A 118 4.93 13.21 -0.46
CA ASN A 118 6.21 13.88 -0.56
C ASN A 118 6.35 14.55 -1.93
N MET A 119 6.93 15.75 -1.96
CA MET A 119 7.27 16.49 -3.17
C MET A 119 8.72 16.95 -3.07
N LYS A 120 9.58 16.53 -4.02
CA LYS A 120 11.03 16.86 -3.99
C LYS A 120 11.68 16.60 -2.61
N ASN A 121 11.35 15.47 -2.00
CA ASN A 121 11.80 15.04 -0.67
C ASN A 121 11.31 15.90 0.52
N LYS A 122 10.32 16.78 0.32
CA LYS A 122 9.62 17.49 1.40
C LYS A 122 8.24 16.86 1.64
N GLN A 123 7.94 16.51 2.88
CA GLN A 123 6.62 16.01 3.26
C GLN A 123 5.59 17.14 3.23
N LEU A 124 4.63 17.04 2.31
CA LEU A 124 3.53 17.98 2.16
C LEU A 124 2.34 17.58 3.01
N MET A 125 2.01 16.28 3.05
CA MET A 125 0.90 15.75 3.83
C MET A 125 1.28 14.44 4.50
N TYR A 126 0.67 14.21 5.65
CA TYR A 126 0.86 13.02 6.48
C TYR A 126 -0.48 12.61 7.07
N ILE A 127 -0.82 11.32 6.99
CA ILE A 127 -1.94 10.71 7.68
C ILE A 127 -1.45 9.44 8.37
N GLU A 128 -1.64 9.34 9.68
CA GLU A 128 -1.36 8.15 10.49
C GLU A 128 -2.65 7.72 11.18
N TYR A 129 -3.12 6.51 10.88
CA TYR A 129 -4.26 5.94 11.60
C TYR A 129 -3.87 5.55 13.01
N ILE A 130 -4.76 5.80 13.96
CA ILE A 130 -4.53 5.55 15.40
C ILE A 130 -5.74 4.86 16.04
N ASP A 131 -5.49 4.21 17.17
CA ASP A 131 -6.56 3.89 18.11
C ASP A 131 -6.76 5.12 19.00
N LEU A 132 -7.96 5.72 18.95
CA LEU A 132 -8.24 6.94 19.69
C LEU A 132 -8.40 6.65 21.19
N ASP A 133 -7.50 7.19 21.99
CA ASP A 133 -7.60 7.20 23.46
C ASP A 133 -7.68 8.64 23.96
N LEU A 134 -8.86 9.05 24.42
CA LEU A 134 -9.10 10.41 24.92
C LEU A 134 -8.28 10.75 26.18
N ASN A 135 -7.75 9.76 26.88
CA ASN A 135 -6.90 9.97 28.05
C ASN A 135 -5.42 10.12 27.69
N ASN A 136 -5.03 9.75 26.46
CA ASN A 136 -3.64 9.73 26.01
C ASN A 136 -3.53 10.21 24.56
N LEU A 137 -3.98 11.44 24.30
CA LEU A 137 -3.92 12.01 22.96
C LEU A 137 -2.50 12.53 22.64
N PRO A 138 -2.04 12.40 21.39
CA PRO A 138 -0.75 12.95 20.97
C PRO A 138 -0.72 14.48 21.13
N PRO A 139 0.39 15.06 21.61
CA PRO A 139 0.52 16.51 21.74
C PRO A 139 0.62 17.21 20.39
N ASN A 140 0.24 18.49 20.35
CA ASN A 140 0.33 19.38 19.17
C ASN A 140 -0.19 18.76 17.87
N SER A 141 -1.34 18.08 17.93
CA SER A 141 -1.85 17.27 16.83
C SER A 141 -3.28 17.66 16.44
N ILE A 142 -3.56 17.52 15.15
CA ILE A 142 -4.93 17.50 14.61
C ILE A 142 -5.34 16.03 14.52
N ILE A 143 -6.35 15.66 15.30
CA ILE A 143 -6.91 14.31 15.31
C ILE A 143 -8.28 14.38 14.66
N SER A 144 -8.46 13.61 13.61
CA SER A 144 -9.71 13.49 12.90
C SER A 144 -10.21 12.05 12.97
N ALA A 145 -11.51 11.85 12.81
CA ALA A 145 -12.05 10.52 12.61
C ALA A 145 -13.24 10.57 11.67
N GLN A 146 -13.45 9.47 10.98
CA GLN A 146 -14.52 9.28 10.02
C GLN A 146 -15.26 7.98 10.30
N TYR A 147 -16.55 7.97 10.00
CA TYR A 147 -17.35 6.75 10.00
C TYR A 147 -17.27 6.10 8.62
N ALA A 148 -16.51 5.02 8.52
CA ALA A 148 -16.28 4.26 7.30
C ALA A 148 -16.35 2.77 7.61
N HIS A 149 -16.76 1.94 6.65
CA HIS A 149 -16.79 0.47 6.83
C HIS A 149 -17.55 0.01 8.09
N ARG A 150 -18.62 0.73 8.47
CA ARG A 150 -19.43 0.49 9.68
C ARG A 150 -18.67 0.61 11.00
N LYS A 151 -17.59 1.39 11.03
CA LYS A 151 -16.81 1.68 12.24
C LYS A 151 -16.25 3.10 12.20
N THR A 152 -15.82 3.59 13.35
CA THR A 152 -15.05 4.84 13.42
C THR A 152 -13.57 4.54 13.18
N GLU A 153 -12.96 5.27 12.27
CA GLU A 153 -11.53 5.20 11.98
C GLU A 153 -10.90 6.55 12.28
N SER A 154 -9.95 6.58 13.22
CA SER A 154 -9.30 7.80 13.68
C SER A 154 -7.90 7.91 13.11
N PHE A 155 -7.45 9.14 12.85
CA PHE A 155 -6.14 9.42 12.31
C PHE A 155 -5.62 10.79 12.73
N ILE A 156 -4.30 10.91 12.79
CA ILE A 156 -3.58 12.18 12.91
C ILE A 156 -3.32 12.67 11.50
N SER A 157 -3.50 13.98 11.27
CA SER A 157 -3.10 14.61 10.01
C SER A 157 -2.13 15.76 10.23
N LYS A 158 -1.17 15.91 9.31
CA LYS A 158 -0.28 17.09 9.23
C LYS A 158 -0.22 17.56 7.79
N ASN A 159 -0.33 18.87 7.60
CA ASN A 159 -0.32 19.52 6.30
C ASN A 159 0.70 20.67 6.31
N ASN A 160 1.69 20.59 5.43
CA ASN A 160 2.74 21.60 5.23
C ASN A 160 2.68 22.13 3.79
N ILE A 161 1.50 22.58 3.37
CA ILE A 161 1.23 22.99 1.99
C ILE A 161 1.61 24.46 1.82
N GLU A 162 2.90 24.72 1.53
CA GLU A 162 3.39 26.08 1.25
C GLU A 162 3.27 26.48 -0.23
N ASP A 163 3.33 25.52 -1.16
CA ASP A 163 3.03 25.73 -2.60
C ASP A 163 2.49 24.42 -3.22
N GLY A 164 1.17 24.35 -3.42
CA GLY A 164 0.46 23.18 -3.97
C GLY A 164 0.04 23.33 -5.43
N ARG A 165 0.54 24.35 -6.15
CA ARG A 165 0.12 24.63 -7.53
C ARG A 165 0.43 23.44 -8.45
N GLY A 166 -0.56 23.05 -9.25
CA GLY A 166 -0.45 21.91 -10.17
C GLY A 166 -0.67 20.53 -9.54
N LEU A 167 -0.83 20.43 -8.21
CA LEU A 167 -0.97 19.15 -7.51
C LEU A 167 -2.43 18.75 -7.23
N ASP A 168 -3.43 19.44 -7.77
CA ASP A 168 -4.87 19.16 -7.53
C ASP A 168 -5.22 17.67 -7.67
N LYS A 169 -4.72 17.01 -8.72
CA LYS A 169 -4.97 15.58 -8.97
C LYS A 169 -4.28 14.68 -7.96
N VAL A 170 -3.04 14.99 -7.61
CA VAL A 170 -2.28 14.25 -6.59
C VAL A 170 -2.94 14.42 -5.22
N PHE A 171 -3.43 15.61 -4.89
CA PHE A 171 -4.15 15.88 -3.65
C PHE A 171 -5.49 15.13 -3.59
N LYS A 172 -6.26 15.12 -4.69
CA LYS A 172 -7.49 14.31 -4.78
C LYS A 172 -7.21 12.83 -4.57
N LEU A 173 -6.18 12.29 -5.22
CA LEU A 173 -5.75 10.91 -5.03
C LEU A 173 -5.36 10.64 -3.57
N PHE A 174 -4.51 11.50 -3.00
CA PHE A 174 -4.04 11.36 -1.62
C PHE A 174 -5.19 11.36 -0.63
N TRP A 175 -6.18 12.26 -0.76
CA TRP A 175 -7.31 12.32 0.17
C TRP A 175 -8.35 11.23 -0.07
N ARG A 176 -8.77 11.01 -1.31
CA ARG A 176 -9.98 10.21 -1.64
C ARG A 176 -9.73 8.74 -1.92
N MET A 177 -8.48 8.34 -2.18
CA MET A 177 -8.17 6.90 -2.30
C MET A 177 -8.57 6.17 -1.02
N ASP A 178 -9.22 5.01 -1.12
CA ASP A 178 -9.65 4.28 0.07
C ASP A 178 -8.43 3.87 0.93
N LYS A 179 -8.47 4.30 2.18
CA LYS A 179 -7.41 4.04 3.16
C LYS A 179 -7.76 2.71 3.80
N LYS A 180 -7.06 1.65 3.39
CA LYS A 180 -7.26 0.28 3.89
C LYS A 180 -6.81 0.11 5.34
N ALA A 181 -7.34 0.93 6.24
CA ALA A 181 -6.92 1.11 7.62
C ALA A 181 -7.23 -0.10 8.52
N ASN A 182 -8.09 -1.01 8.07
CA ASN A 182 -8.35 -2.29 8.71
C ASN A 182 -7.29 -3.36 8.39
N LEU A 183 -6.42 -3.14 7.39
CA LEU A 183 -5.39 -4.09 6.99
C LEU A 183 -4.06 -3.80 7.68
N THR A 184 -3.35 -4.86 8.06
CA THR A 184 -2.10 -4.81 8.83
C THR A 184 -0.92 -5.45 8.09
N ASN A 185 -1.07 -5.64 6.76
CA ASN A 185 -0.06 -6.24 5.90
C ASN A 185 0.02 -5.48 4.56
N ILE A 186 1.24 -5.19 4.10
CA ILE A 186 1.50 -4.41 2.88
C ILE A 186 1.00 -5.11 1.61
N ASP A 187 1.20 -6.42 1.47
CA ASP A 187 0.69 -7.18 0.31
C ASP A 187 -0.84 -7.14 0.26
N ALA A 188 -1.50 -7.29 1.41
CA ALA A 188 -2.96 -7.22 1.50
C ALA A 188 -3.47 -5.82 1.11
N ILE A 189 -2.82 -4.77 1.58
CA ILE A 189 -3.13 -3.38 1.19
C ILE A 189 -2.94 -3.21 -0.32
N PHE A 190 -1.82 -3.68 -0.87
CA PHE A 190 -1.51 -3.50 -2.29
C PHE A 190 -2.51 -4.21 -3.21
N ASN A 191 -2.87 -5.45 -2.88
CA ASN A 191 -3.89 -6.20 -3.62
C ASN A 191 -5.25 -5.52 -3.52
N ALA A 192 -5.65 -5.06 -2.32
CA ALA A 192 -6.91 -4.36 -2.13
C ALA A 192 -6.99 -3.05 -2.93
N LEU A 193 -5.89 -2.30 -3.03
CA LEU A 193 -5.81 -1.11 -3.89
C LEU A 193 -5.99 -1.50 -5.37
N ALA A 194 -5.30 -2.54 -5.84
CA ALA A 194 -5.45 -3.00 -7.22
C ALA A 194 -6.88 -3.45 -7.53
N ASP A 195 -7.58 -4.03 -6.56
CA ASP A 195 -8.97 -4.45 -6.68
C ASP A 195 -9.93 -3.26 -6.71
N ASP A 196 -9.70 -2.24 -5.88
CA ASP A 196 -10.46 -0.97 -5.95
C ASP A 196 -10.30 -0.30 -7.31
N PHE A 197 -9.07 -0.17 -7.81
CA PHE A 197 -8.79 0.40 -9.13
C PHE A 197 -9.23 -0.51 -10.30
N SER A 198 -9.71 -1.72 -10.01
CA SER A 198 -10.37 -2.57 -11.00
C SER A 198 -11.88 -2.37 -11.05
N GLN A 199 -12.47 -1.56 -10.16
CA GLN A 199 -13.89 -1.21 -10.22
C GLN A 199 -14.16 -0.23 -11.36
N GLU A 200 -15.32 -0.36 -11.99
CA GLU A 200 -15.71 0.44 -13.16
C GLU A 200 -15.61 1.95 -12.88
N ASP A 201 -16.05 2.38 -11.70
CA ASP A 201 -16.16 3.77 -11.29
C ASP A 201 -14.96 4.28 -10.46
N ALA A 202 -13.85 3.53 -10.40
CA ALA A 202 -12.74 3.81 -9.48
C ALA A 202 -12.15 5.21 -9.64
N LEU A 203 -11.96 5.67 -10.88
CA LEU A 203 -11.44 7.00 -11.17
C LEU A 203 -12.46 8.10 -10.86
N LEU A 204 -13.76 7.82 -11.03
CA LEU A 204 -14.82 8.78 -10.70
C LEU A 204 -14.89 9.06 -9.20
N LYS A 205 -14.74 8.02 -8.37
CA LYS A 205 -14.70 8.12 -6.89
C LYS A 205 -13.59 9.06 -6.39
N ILE A 206 -12.53 9.25 -7.18
CA ILE A 206 -11.40 10.10 -6.81
C ILE A 206 -11.51 11.48 -7.47
N TYR A 207 -11.71 11.51 -8.79
CA TYR A 207 -11.47 12.72 -9.59
C TYR A 207 -12.73 13.48 -9.98
N TYR A 208 -13.91 12.84 -10.02
CA TYR A 208 -15.14 13.50 -10.43
C TYR A 208 -15.92 14.02 -9.22
N GLY A 209 -15.77 15.32 -8.91
CA GLY A 209 -16.20 15.95 -7.65
C GLY A 209 -17.58 15.52 -7.14
N LYS A 210 -18.64 15.74 -7.92
CA LYS A 210 -20.03 15.40 -7.54
C LYS A 210 -20.25 13.91 -7.27
N TYR A 211 -19.46 13.04 -7.88
CA TYR A 211 -19.53 11.60 -7.67
C TYR A 211 -18.72 11.21 -6.44
N ALA A 212 -17.48 11.69 -6.35
CA ALA A 212 -16.59 11.50 -5.21
C ALA A 212 -17.27 11.87 -3.88
N GLU A 213 -17.95 13.02 -3.81
CA GLU A 213 -18.68 13.49 -2.62
C GLU A 213 -19.71 12.47 -2.08
N LYS A 214 -20.31 11.65 -2.94
CA LYS A 214 -21.27 10.61 -2.52
C LYS A 214 -20.62 9.42 -1.84
N HIS A 215 -19.31 9.26 -2.02
CA HIS A 215 -18.51 8.16 -1.49
C HIS A 215 -17.55 8.61 -0.39
N GLU A 216 -17.51 9.91 -0.06
CA GLU A 216 -16.67 10.42 1.02
C GLU A 216 -17.20 9.92 2.38
N PRO A 217 -16.32 9.38 3.25
CA PRO A 217 -16.68 9.01 4.61
C PRO A 217 -17.22 10.20 5.42
N LEU A 218 -18.16 9.92 6.32
CA LEU A 218 -18.76 10.95 7.16
C LEU A 218 -17.82 11.32 8.32
N PRO A 219 -17.38 12.58 8.47
CA PRO A 219 -16.56 12.99 9.60
C PRO A 219 -17.35 12.87 10.91
N VAL A 220 -16.67 12.37 11.96
CA VAL A 220 -17.22 12.21 13.31
C VAL A 220 -16.35 12.83 14.39
N VAL A 221 -15.08 13.11 14.12
CA VAL A 221 -14.17 13.75 15.09
C VAL A 221 -13.29 14.78 14.39
N TYR A 222 -13.10 15.91 15.05
CA TYR A 222 -12.03 16.86 14.79
C TYR A 222 -11.56 17.44 16.14
N LEU A 223 -10.33 17.16 16.57
CA LEU A 223 -9.74 17.64 17.82
C LEU A 223 -8.39 18.27 17.54
N ASN A 224 -8.13 19.43 18.15
CA ASN A 224 -6.82 20.03 18.27
C ASN A 224 -6.30 19.81 19.69
N THR A 225 -5.08 19.29 19.83
CA THR A 225 -4.43 19.10 21.13
C THR A 225 -3.39 20.18 21.41
N ASP A 226 -3.17 20.48 22.70
CA ASP A 226 -2.06 21.32 23.16
C ASP A 226 -0.74 20.54 23.29
N ASN A 227 0.29 21.19 23.82
CA ASN A 227 1.61 20.60 24.02
C ASN A 227 1.64 19.46 25.06
N ALA A 228 0.61 19.33 25.88
CA ALA A 228 0.46 18.27 26.88
C ALA A 228 -0.51 17.17 26.42
N GLY A 229 -1.03 17.24 25.17
CA GLY A 229 -2.00 16.28 24.67
C GLY A 229 -3.42 16.51 25.17
N LYS A 230 -3.74 17.67 25.77
CA LYS A 230 -5.12 17.98 26.18
C LYS A 230 -5.90 18.58 25.01
N ILE A 231 -7.21 18.32 24.96
CA ILE A 231 -8.09 18.87 23.93
C ILE A 231 -8.17 20.40 24.10
N LYS A 232 -7.53 21.15 23.20
CA LYS A 232 -7.60 22.61 23.15
C LYS A 232 -8.94 23.07 22.59
N LYS A 233 -9.38 22.48 21.49
CA LYS A 233 -10.70 22.70 20.88
C LYS A 233 -11.07 21.52 20.01
N GLY A 234 -12.35 21.27 19.80
CA GLY A 234 -12.77 20.26 18.85
C GLY A 234 -14.26 19.93 18.92
N ILE A 235 -14.67 19.03 18.05
CA ILE A 235 -15.99 18.42 18.03
C ILE A 235 -15.84 16.91 17.85
N MET A 236 -16.67 16.14 18.54
CA MET A 236 -16.68 14.68 18.43
C MET A 236 -18.11 14.18 18.55
N TRP A 237 -18.43 13.17 17.76
CA TRP A 237 -19.61 12.32 17.91
C TRP A 237 -19.16 10.90 18.23
N THR A 238 -19.83 10.29 19.20
CA THR A 238 -19.57 8.91 19.62
C THR A 238 -20.87 8.13 19.54
N GLU A 239 -20.84 7.01 18.83
CA GLU A 239 -21.99 6.12 18.73
C GLU A 239 -22.35 5.57 20.11
N THR A 240 -23.64 5.63 20.46
CA THR A 240 -24.18 5.06 21.71
C THR A 240 -25.12 3.90 21.42
N LYS A 241 -25.90 3.99 20.33
CA LYS A 241 -26.80 2.94 19.82
C LYS A 241 -26.95 3.11 18.31
N SER A 242 -26.74 2.06 17.51
CA SER A 242 -26.89 2.01 16.04
C SER A 242 -27.37 3.31 15.37
N GLN A 243 -26.44 4.06 14.76
CA GLN A 243 -26.66 5.34 14.05
C GLN A 243 -27.13 6.54 14.90
N ASN A 244 -27.33 6.34 16.20
CA ASN A 244 -27.50 7.40 17.20
C ASN A 244 -26.27 7.47 18.10
N GLY A 245 -25.98 8.68 18.54
CA GLY A 245 -24.81 8.92 19.36
C GLY A 245 -24.96 10.21 20.14
N LYS A 246 -23.89 10.53 20.86
CA LYS A 246 -23.76 11.76 21.61
C LYS A 246 -22.63 12.57 20.99
N TYR A 247 -22.89 13.84 20.72
CA TYR A 247 -21.84 14.77 20.33
C TYR A 247 -21.38 15.63 21.51
N SER A 248 -20.15 16.11 21.41
CA SER A 248 -19.54 17.06 22.35
C SER A 248 -18.67 18.05 21.59
N ILE A 249 -18.80 19.33 21.93
CA ILE A 249 -17.92 20.41 21.48
C ILE A 249 -17.03 20.82 22.65
N TYR A 250 -15.73 20.89 22.39
CA TYR A 250 -14.69 21.16 23.37
C TYR A 250 -14.07 22.55 23.16
N SER A 251 -13.74 23.20 24.26
CA SER A 251 -12.91 24.40 24.32
C SER A 251 -12.11 24.41 25.62
N ASN A 252 -10.79 24.59 25.53
CA ASN A 252 -9.83 24.63 26.65
C ASN A 252 -10.00 23.45 27.62
N GLY A 253 -10.09 22.24 27.08
CA GLY A 253 -10.21 20.99 27.85
C GLY A 253 -11.59 20.72 28.44
N LYS A 254 -12.59 21.56 28.18
CA LYS A 254 -13.96 21.43 28.73
C LYS A 254 -14.99 21.24 27.62
N VAL A 255 -16.01 20.43 27.90
CA VAL A 255 -17.21 20.34 27.05
C VAL A 255 -18.04 21.61 27.24
N ILE A 256 -18.25 22.37 26.17
CA ILE A 256 -19.06 23.60 26.18
C ILE A 256 -20.46 23.39 25.60
N LYS A 257 -20.66 22.33 24.82
CA LYS A 257 -21.96 21.94 24.26
C LYS A 257 -21.97 20.42 24.06
N SER A 258 -23.10 19.79 24.32
CA SER A 258 -23.31 18.38 24.02
C SER A 258 -24.78 18.10 23.76
N GLY A 259 -25.08 17.02 23.05
CA GLY A 259 -26.45 16.55 22.86
C GLY A 259 -26.48 15.18 22.20
N ASP A 260 -27.63 14.53 22.27
CA ASP A 260 -27.88 13.29 21.56
C ASP A 260 -28.34 13.60 20.14
N GLN A 261 -27.77 12.91 19.16
CA GLN A 261 -28.10 13.12 17.75
C GLN A 261 -27.74 11.91 16.89
N SER A 262 -28.51 11.70 15.82
CA SER A 262 -28.14 10.74 14.78
C SER A 262 -26.85 11.16 14.06
N LEU A 263 -26.17 10.21 13.42
CA LEU A 263 -24.98 10.50 12.61
C LEU A 263 -25.27 11.53 11.51
N GLU A 264 -26.43 11.42 10.85
CA GLU A 264 -26.89 12.35 9.82
C GLU A 264 -27.12 13.76 10.40
N GLY A 265 -27.80 13.85 11.54
CA GLY A 265 -28.02 15.12 12.22
C GLY A 265 -26.71 15.78 12.66
N PHE A 266 -25.74 14.97 13.09
CA PHE A 266 -24.42 15.46 13.48
C PHE A 266 -23.65 16.10 12.32
N GLN A 267 -23.85 15.65 11.07
CA GLN A 267 -23.14 16.23 9.91
C GLN A 267 -23.38 17.73 9.78
N LYS A 268 -24.61 18.19 10.03
CA LYS A 268 -24.95 19.62 10.02
C LYS A 268 -24.22 20.38 11.13
N VAL A 269 -24.18 19.81 12.34
CA VAL A 269 -23.46 20.40 13.48
C VAL A 269 -21.95 20.45 13.23
N PHE A 270 -21.40 19.43 12.56
CA PHE A 270 -20.00 19.37 12.18
C PHE A 270 -19.65 20.46 11.17
N ILE A 271 -20.44 20.61 10.10
CA ILE A 271 -20.24 21.66 9.09
C ILE A 271 -20.31 23.04 9.74
N ASP A 272 -21.37 23.33 10.51
CA ASP A 272 -21.54 24.59 11.24
C ASP A 272 -20.36 24.89 12.18
N TYR A 273 -19.75 23.86 12.76
CA TYR A 273 -18.59 23.98 13.63
C TYR A 273 -17.33 24.32 12.82
N MET A 274 -17.11 23.63 11.70
CA MET A 274 -15.94 23.85 10.84
C MET A 274 -15.96 25.23 10.17
N GLU A 275 -17.13 25.74 9.77
CA GLU A 275 -17.27 27.08 9.15
C GLU A 275 -16.98 28.25 10.11
N LYS A 276 -17.08 28.02 11.42
CA LYS A 276 -16.86 29.05 12.45
C LYS A 276 -15.43 29.06 13.01
N MET A 277 -14.58 28.14 12.56
CA MET A 277 -13.24 27.93 13.10
C MET A 277 -12.20 28.87 12.51
#